data_AF-A0A8S1MGD5-F1
#
_entry.id   AF-A0A8S1MGD5-F1
#
_cell.length_a   1.000
_cell.length_b   1.000
_cell.length_c   1.000
_cell.angle_alpha   90.00
_cell.angle_beta   90.00
_cell.angle_gamma   90.00
#
_symmetry.space_group_name_H-M   'P 1'
#
loop_
_entity.id
_entity.type
_entity.pdbx_description
1 polymer ?
#
loop_
_entity_poly.entity_id
_entity_poly.type
_entity_poly.pdbx_seq_one_letter_code
_entity_poly.pdbx_strand_id
1 'polypeptide(L)'
;MNQNQQNNSSDDVIQFEDDEIIDFINIESNTPKICQLYNQELKVSNQSKISSQLIVIQQQTNQKQKQTKSSQKILQVKIEDQKNNNTYELQKFKDNNYTVLLDLQVEFDVEQFLIHPAPKGGMIQCRLYRASPKFTLFLEQYNKIILNAEKKSFSIKGSYKIFAKGKKEQFLGKIKGDFMGQKYIIYDNGKTSKKSKDINQLRKELGVIYYQPYKKKLRSIQIFIPSITSTGQLYEFKNHSLYNSIINNFDNVIELVNRKPQWIASYKSYGLNFYGRIFKSSIKNFILTQRGSDIPVLLFGKNDREFVLDFSYQLTPVQAFCIALSSMDHKFGCK
;
A
#
# COMPACT_ATOMS: atom_id res chain seq x y z
N MET A 1 24.40 -11.07 -38.07
CA MET A 1 25.00 -10.48 -36.85
C MET A 1 24.48 -9.05 -36.72
N ASN A 2 23.51 -8.83 -35.82
CA ASN A 2 23.19 -7.50 -35.31
C ASN A 2 23.12 -7.64 -33.80
N GLN A 3 24.27 -7.42 -33.17
CA GLN A 3 24.40 -7.18 -31.75
C GLN A 3 24.37 -5.67 -31.50
N ASN A 4 23.94 -5.30 -30.30
CA ASN A 4 23.99 -3.98 -29.67
C ASN A 4 22.73 -3.12 -29.82
N GLN A 5 21.79 -3.33 -28.89
CA GLN A 5 21.52 -2.36 -27.82
C GLN A 5 20.70 -3.03 -26.70
N GLN A 6 21.37 -3.85 -25.89
CA GLN A 6 20.97 -4.06 -24.51
C GLN A 6 21.49 -2.85 -23.72
N ASN A 7 20.67 -1.81 -23.63
CA ASN A 7 20.90 -0.75 -22.64
C ASN A 7 20.24 -1.18 -21.33
N ASN A 8 21.06 -1.28 -20.30
CA ASN A 8 20.76 -1.60 -18.91
C ASN A 8 19.41 -1.03 -18.43
N SER A 9 18.42 -1.91 -18.24
CA SER A 9 17.21 -1.61 -17.45
C SER A 9 17.51 -1.94 -15.98
N SER A 10 18.25 -1.05 -15.33
CA SER A 10 18.43 -1.00 -13.88
C SER A 10 17.51 0.07 -13.28
N ASP A 11 16.27 0.14 -13.76
CA ASP A 11 15.33 1.14 -13.31
C ASP A 11 14.34 0.48 -12.34
N ASP A 12 14.52 0.79 -11.05
CA ASP A 12 13.63 0.47 -9.93
C ASP A 12 12.22 1.06 -10.07
N VAL A 13 11.93 1.65 -11.24
CA VAL A 13 10.76 2.44 -11.58
C VAL A 13 9.92 1.67 -12.58
N ILE A 14 8.70 1.35 -12.20
CA ILE A 14 7.73 0.75 -13.12
C ILE A 14 6.87 1.85 -13.70
N GLN A 15 6.93 2.01 -15.02
CA GLN A 15 6.16 2.97 -15.79
C GLN A 15 4.74 2.45 -16.06
N PHE A 16 3.77 3.38 -16.14
CA PHE A 16 2.38 3.14 -16.48
C PHE A 16 2.00 4.00 -17.69
N GLU A 17 1.18 3.43 -18.58
CA GLU A 17 0.59 4.17 -19.70
C GLU A 17 -0.55 5.08 -19.18
N ASP A 18 -0.82 6.20 -19.87
CA ASP A 18 -1.79 7.21 -19.39
C ASP A 18 -3.23 6.68 -19.26
N ASP A 19 -3.59 5.68 -20.07
CA ASP A 19 -4.86 4.98 -20.02
C ASP A 19 -4.90 3.88 -18.93
N GLU A 20 -3.79 3.58 -18.26
CA GLU A 20 -3.73 2.66 -17.11
C GLU A 20 -4.01 3.35 -15.77
N ILE A 21 -3.85 4.68 -15.71
CA ILE A 21 -3.86 5.46 -14.48
C ILE A 21 -5.26 5.98 -14.16
N ILE A 22 -5.73 5.68 -12.95
CA ILE A 22 -7.01 6.17 -12.47
C ILE A 22 -7.01 7.69 -12.40
N ASP A 23 -8.09 8.32 -12.84
CA ASP A 23 -8.33 9.71 -12.50
C ASP A 23 -8.64 9.84 -11.00
N PHE A 24 -7.60 10.14 -10.22
CA PHE A 24 -7.68 10.14 -8.77
C PHE A 24 -8.53 11.26 -8.18
N ILE A 25 -8.90 12.27 -8.97
CA ILE A 25 -9.79 13.36 -8.54
C ILE A 25 -11.23 12.82 -8.36
N ASN A 26 -11.65 11.88 -9.22
CA ASN A 26 -12.99 11.29 -9.21
C ASN A 26 -13.14 10.07 -8.27
N ILE A 27 -12.07 9.66 -7.58
CA ILE A 27 -12.12 8.61 -6.53
C ILE A 27 -12.70 9.17 -5.24
N GLU A 28 -12.34 10.40 -4.86
CA GLU A 28 -12.83 11.05 -3.63
C GLU A 28 -14.36 11.21 -3.61
N SER A 29 -15.01 11.27 -4.77
CA SER A 29 -16.47 11.37 -4.91
C SER A 29 -17.20 10.02 -4.84
N ASN A 30 -16.48 8.89 -4.84
CA ASN A 30 -17.03 7.53 -4.88
C ASN A 30 -16.61 6.67 -3.69
N THR A 31 -15.89 7.23 -2.71
CA THR A 31 -15.71 6.59 -1.40
C THR A 31 -17.07 6.26 -0.79
N PRO A 32 -17.22 5.15 -0.05
CA PRO A 32 -18.48 4.82 0.62
C PRO A 32 -19.03 6.04 1.37
N LYS A 33 -20.35 6.29 1.34
CA LYS A 33 -20.99 7.48 1.97
C LYS A 33 -20.50 7.75 3.40
N ILE A 34 -20.18 6.70 4.16
CA ILE A 34 -19.66 6.77 5.52
C ILE A 34 -18.26 7.44 5.58
N CYS A 35 -17.39 7.19 4.59
CA CYS A 35 -16.05 7.78 4.48
C CYS A 35 -16.07 9.23 3.92
N GLN A 36 -17.12 9.61 3.17
CA GLN A 36 -17.24 10.96 2.62
C GLN A 36 -17.47 12.02 3.70
N LEU A 37 -18.22 11.67 4.76
CA LEU A 37 -18.48 12.55 5.90
C LEU A 37 -17.18 12.83 6.70
N TYR A 38 -16.36 11.81 6.94
CA TYR A 38 -15.08 11.95 7.63
C TYR A 38 -14.05 12.79 6.83
N ASN A 39 -14.00 12.61 5.50
CA ASN A 39 -13.13 13.42 4.63
C ASN A 39 -13.53 14.91 4.59
N GLN A 40 -14.80 15.24 4.83
CA GLN A 40 -15.25 16.63 4.96
C GLN A 40 -14.73 17.25 6.26
N GLU A 41 -14.74 16.51 7.38
CA GLU A 41 -14.23 16.99 8.68
C GLU A 41 -12.71 17.22 8.68
N LEU A 42 -11.93 16.36 8.00
CA LEU A 42 -10.47 16.55 7.82
C LEU A 42 -10.12 17.72 6.87
N LYS A 43 -10.96 18.03 5.88
CA LYS A 43 -10.77 19.20 5.00
C LYS A 43 -10.99 20.51 5.77
N VAL A 44 -11.95 20.54 6.71
CA VAL A 44 -12.20 21.70 7.58
C VAL A 44 -11.04 21.94 8.56
N SER A 45 -10.39 20.90 9.08
CA SER A 45 -9.24 21.05 10.01
C SER A 45 -7.92 21.44 9.32
N ASN A 46 -7.77 21.16 8.01
CA ASN A 46 -6.60 21.56 7.23
C ASN A 46 -6.75 22.93 6.56
N GLN A 47 -7.97 23.38 6.22
CA GLN A 47 -8.20 24.73 5.71
C GLN A 47 -7.88 25.83 6.75
N SER A 48 -8.04 25.54 8.05
CA SER A 48 -7.68 26.47 9.13
C SER A 48 -6.16 26.60 9.36
N LYS A 49 -5.35 25.68 8.81
CA LYS A 49 -3.86 25.75 8.87
C LYS A 49 -3.23 26.37 7.63
N ILE A 50 -3.92 26.36 6.49
CA ILE A 50 -3.43 26.96 5.22
C ILE A 50 -3.76 28.46 5.15
N SER A 51 -4.81 28.92 5.83
CA SER A 51 -5.23 30.33 5.86
C SER A 51 -4.30 31.25 6.69
N SER A 52 -3.38 30.69 7.49
CA SER A 52 -2.43 31.48 8.30
C SER A 52 -1.01 31.59 7.71
N GLN A 53 -0.72 30.97 6.56
CA GLN A 53 0.58 31.07 5.87
C GLN A 53 0.56 31.87 4.56
N LEU A 54 -0.61 32.36 4.11
CA LEU A 54 -0.75 33.07 2.83
C LEU A 54 -0.82 34.60 2.93
N ILE A 55 -0.60 35.20 4.11
CA ILE A 55 -0.63 36.67 4.28
C ILE A 55 0.78 37.32 4.26
N VAL A 56 1.88 36.55 4.20
CA VAL A 56 3.24 37.11 4.31
C VAL A 56 4.04 37.11 2.98
N ILE A 57 3.49 36.61 1.88
CA ILE A 57 4.19 36.62 0.57
C ILE A 57 3.36 37.38 -0.45
N GLN A 58 3.19 38.68 -0.25
CA GLN A 58 2.55 39.55 -1.24
C GLN A 58 3.11 40.98 -1.31
N GLN A 59 4.39 41.17 -0.98
CA GLN A 59 5.09 42.43 -1.27
C GLN A 59 6.52 42.15 -1.69
N GLN A 60 6.76 42.12 -3.01
CA GLN A 60 7.92 42.70 -3.70
C GLN A 60 7.93 42.28 -5.18
N THR A 61 7.26 43.10 -6.00
CA THR A 61 7.48 43.17 -7.45
C THR A 61 7.92 44.58 -7.80
N ASN A 62 9.05 44.72 -8.50
CA ASN A 62 9.26 45.58 -9.69
C ASN A 62 10.76 45.75 -10.01
N GLN A 63 11.20 45.22 -11.15
CA GLN A 63 11.59 45.93 -12.39
C GLN A 63 13.09 46.27 -12.51
N LYS A 64 13.75 45.75 -13.56
CA LYS A 64 14.11 46.55 -14.76
C LYS A 64 14.76 45.70 -15.85
N GLN A 65 14.32 45.95 -17.08
CA GLN A 65 14.84 45.42 -18.35
C GLN A 65 16.04 46.27 -18.84
N LYS A 66 16.94 45.69 -19.64
CA LYS A 66 17.35 46.22 -20.97
C LYS A 66 18.22 45.21 -21.78
N GLN A 67 18.04 45.31 -23.09
CA GLN A 67 18.46 44.43 -24.21
C GLN A 67 20.01 44.46 -24.46
N THR A 68 20.70 43.61 -25.24
CA THR A 68 20.51 43.17 -26.64
C THR A 68 21.52 42.06 -27.04
N LYS A 69 21.11 41.19 -27.98
CA LYS A 69 21.87 40.51 -29.06
C LYS A 69 23.14 39.69 -28.74
N SER A 70 23.00 38.36 -28.74
CA SER A 70 23.80 37.48 -29.62
C SER A 70 23.13 36.10 -29.74
N SER A 71 22.53 35.87 -30.90
CA SER A 71 21.98 34.58 -31.30
C SER A 71 23.13 33.63 -31.58
N GLN A 72 23.31 32.63 -30.71
CA GLN A 72 23.78 31.25 -30.99
C GLN A 72 24.26 30.48 -29.74
N LYS A 73 24.21 31.04 -28.52
CA LYS A 73 24.52 30.32 -27.26
C LYS A 73 23.32 29.92 -26.38
N ILE A 74 22.09 30.16 -26.83
CA ILE A 74 20.86 29.98 -26.01
C ILE A 74 20.28 28.55 -26.11
N LEU A 75 20.65 27.78 -27.13
CA LEU A 75 20.17 26.40 -27.29
C LEU A 75 20.95 25.38 -26.44
N GLN A 76 22.23 25.60 -26.16
CA GLN A 76 23.01 24.69 -25.30
C GLN A 76 22.74 24.91 -23.80
N VAL A 77 22.63 26.17 -23.35
CA VAL A 77 22.32 26.50 -21.95
C VAL A 77 20.92 26.03 -21.55
N LYS A 78 19.91 26.16 -22.43
CA LYS A 78 18.55 25.62 -22.17
C LYS A 78 18.49 24.09 -22.10
N ILE A 79 19.35 23.39 -22.84
CA ILE A 79 19.39 21.92 -22.83
C ILE A 79 20.10 21.42 -21.57
N GLU A 80 21.12 22.11 -21.07
CA GLU A 80 21.80 21.77 -19.81
C GLU A 80 20.94 22.08 -18.59
N ASP A 81 20.22 23.21 -18.56
CA ASP A 81 19.27 23.55 -17.49
C ASP A 81 18.10 22.54 -17.43
N GLN A 82 17.56 22.13 -18.59
CA GLN A 82 16.50 21.12 -18.63
C GLN A 82 17.00 19.71 -18.28
N LYS A 83 18.21 19.33 -18.69
CA LYS A 83 18.81 18.04 -18.31
C LYS A 83 19.10 18.00 -16.81
N ASN A 84 19.69 19.05 -16.25
CA ASN A 84 19.99 19.14 -14.81
C ASN A 84 18.71 19.13 -13.95
N ASN A 85 17.66 19.83 -14.38
CA ASN A 85 16.36 19.79 -13.70
C ASN A 85 15.71 18.41 -13.78
N ASN A 86 15.72 17.75 -14.95
CA ASN A 86 15.18 16.40 -15.09
C ASN A 86 15.97 15.37 -14.27
N THR A 87 17.30 15.51 -14.17
CA THR A 87 18.14 14.67 -13.33
C THR A 87 17.85 14.88 -11.85
N TYR A 88 17.70 16.12 -11.40
CA TYR A 88 17.32 16.43 -10.02
C TYR A 88 15.92 15.92 -9.65
N GLU A 89 14.93 16.08 -10.53
CA GLU A 89 13.58 15.55 -10.32
C GLU A 89 13.56 14.02 -10.27
N LEU A 90 14.29 13.35 -11.17
CA LEU A 90 14.42 11.89 -11.14
C LEU A 90 15.13 11.42 -9.88
N GLN A 91 16.15 12.15 -9.42
CA GLN A 91 16.87 11.83 -8.19
C GLN A 91 15.97 12.00 -6.96
N LYS A 92 15.20 13.09 -6.89
CA LYS A 92 14.18 13.31 -5.85
C LYS A 92 13.08 12.25 -5.87
N PHE A 93 12.68 11.77 -7.04
CA PHE A 93 11.75 10.65 -7.17
C PHE A 93 12.37 9.31 -6.69
N LYS A 94 13.67 9.15 -6.90
CA LYS A 94 14.46 8.01 -6.45
C LYS A 94 14.89 8.10 -4.98
N ASP A 95 14.77 9.25 -4.32
CA ASP A 95 15.08 9.42 -2.90
C ASP A 95 14.26 8.43 -2.04
N ASN A 96 14.97 7.61 -1.28
CA ASN A 96 14.43 6.42 -0.63
C ASN A 96 13.77 6.75 0.72
N ASN A 97 12.45 6.96 0.70
CA ASN A 97 11.61 6.84 1.93
C ASN A 97 11.45 5.38 2.39
N TYR A 98 12.09 4.44 1.71
CA TYR A 98 12.11 3.02 2.02
C TYR A 98 13.43 2.69 2.74
N THR A 99 13.33 2.28 4.00
CA THR A 99 14.47 1.81 4.81
C THR A 99 14.19 0.39 5.24
N VAL A 100 15.15 -0.52 5.07
CA VAL A 100 15.04 -1.91 5.51
C VAL A 100 15.36 -2.00 7.00
N LEU A 101 14.57 -2.78 7.74
CA LEU A 101 14.89 -3.10 9.12
C LEU A 101 15.91 -4.25 9.16
N LEU A 102 17.20 -3.93 9.31
CA LEU A 102 18.30 -4.90 9.26
C LEU A 102 18.42 -5.74 10.55
N ASP A 103 18.16 -5.14 11.71
CA ASP A 103 18.33 -5.79 13.02
C ASP A 103 16.99 -6.31 13.57
N LEU A 104 16.19 -6.98 12.73
CA LEU A 104 14.93 -7.58 13.17
C LEU A 104 15.21 -8.76 14.12
N GLN A 105 15.30 -8.49 15.42
CA GLN A 105 15.39 -9.51 16.44
C GLN A 105 14.03 -10.16 16.67
N VAL A 106 13.79 -11.30 16.01
CA VAL A 106 12.64 -12.17 16.32
C VAL A 106 13.06 -13.12 17.45
N GLU A 107 13.38 -12.57 18.61
CA GLU A 107 13.91 -13.34 19.76
C GLU A 107 12.83 -14.07 20.56
N PHE A 108 11.55 -13.71 20.39
CA PHE A 108 10.44 -14.26 21.18
C PHE A 108 9.29 -14.73 20.29
N ASP A 109 8.72 -15.88 20.67
CA ASP A 109 7.55 -16.56 20.09
C ASP A 109 7.07 -15.99 18.75
N VAL A 110 7.50 -16.63 17.66
CA VAL A 110 7.13 -16.25 16.28
C VAL A 110 5.62 -16.00 16.17
N GLU A 111 4.79 -16.70 16.93
CA GLU A 111 3.33 -16.53 16.89
C GLU A 111 2.88 -15.15 17.41
N GLN A 112 3.50 -14.63 18.48
CA GLN A 112 3.22 -13.29 18.98
C GLN A 112 3.63 -12.22 17.98
N PHE A 113 4.81 -12.36 17.37
CA PHE A 113 5.25 -11.45 16.32
C PHE A 113 4.26 -11.39 15.14
N LEU A 114 3.65 -12.53 14.77
CA LEU A 114 2.73 -12.60 13.63
C LEU A 114 1.43 -11.81 13.82
N ILE A 115 1.02 -11.56 15.06
CA ILE A 115 -0.25 -10.91 15.41
C ILE A 115 -0.08 -9.52 16.06
N HIS A 116 1.15 -9.07 16.28
CA HIS A 116 1.46 -7.72 16.78
C HIS A 116 1.94 -6.80 15.65
N PRO A 117 1.79 -5.47 15.79
CA PRO A 117 2.35 -4.53 14.84
C PRO A 117 3.85 -4.76 14.65
N ALA A 118 4.32 -4.68 13.40
CA ALA A 118 5.74 -4.77 13.11
C ALA A 118 6.54 -3.71 13.88
N PRO A 119 7.77 -3.98 14.31
CA PRO A 119 8.63 -3.00 14.96
C PRO A 119 8.82 -1.73 14.10
N LYS A 120 9.04 -0.60 14.79
CA LYS A 120 9.44 0.65 14.15
C LYS A 120 10.88 0.53 13.63
N GLY A 121 11.24 1.40 12.68
CA GLY A 121 12.62 1.54 12.20
C GLY A 121 12.85 1.07 10.77
N GLY A 122 11.90 0.38 10.14
CA GLY A 122 12.01 0.05 8.72
C GLY A 122 10.99 -0.98 8.24
N MET A 123 11.16 -1.35 6.98
CA MET A 123 10.42 -2.38 6.26
C MET A 123 11.01 -3.75 6.56
N ILE A 124 10.13 -4.68 6.90
CA ILE A 124 10.42 -6.11 6.97
C ILE A 124 10.20 -6.68 5.58
N GLN A 125 11.23 -7.33 5.04
CA GLN A 125 11.23 -7.87 3.69
C GLN A 125 10.77 -9.33 3.66
N CYS A 126 9.78 -9.63 2.83
CA CYS A 126 9.29 -11.00 2.66
C CYS A 126 9.07 -11.37 1.20
N ARG A 127 9.12 -12.68 0.95
CA ARG A 127 8.80 -13.31 -0.34
C ARG A 127 7.57 -14.17 -0.20
N LEU A 128 6.60 -13.98 -1.10
CA LEU A 128 5.35 -14.72 -1.14
C LEU A 128 5.34 -15.70 -2.32
N TYR A 129 5.29 -16.98 -2.01
CA TYR A 129 5.13 -18.05 -2.98
C TYR A 129 3.66 -18.48 -3.10
N ARG A 130 3.22 -18.79 -4.33
CA ARG A 130 1.87 -19.24 -4.63
C ARG A 130 1.89 -20.59 -5.34
N ALA A 131 1.35 -21.61 -4.69
CA ALA A 131 1.00 -22.91 -5.25
C ALA A 131 -0.49 -23.18 -4.96
N SER A 132 -1.36 -22.44 -5.65
CA SER A 132 -2.81 -22.43 -5.41
C SER A 132 -3.36 -23.86 -5.26
N PRO A 133 -4.15 -24.15 -4.20
CA PRO A 133 -4.78 -23.22 -3.28
C PRO A 133 -3.90 -22.76 -2.10
N LYS A 134 -2.62 -23.13 -2.06
CA LYS A 134 -1.68 -22.80 -0.98
C LYS A 134 -0.82 -21.58 -1.30
N PHE A 135 -0.54 -20.82 -0.25
CA PHE A 135 0.28 -19.60 -0.30
C PHE A 135 1.21 -19.61 0.90
N THR A 136 2.47 -19.24 0.71
CA THR A 136 3.51 -19.37 1.74
C THR A 136 4.35 -18.10 1.76
N LEU A 137 4.45 -17.48 2.93
CA LEU A 137 5.23 -16.27 3.16
C LEU A 137 6.54 -16.61 3.86
N PHE A 138 7.64 -16.17 3.26
CA PHE A 138 9.00 -16.32 3.77
C PHE A 138 9.52 -14.97 4.23
N LEU A 139 10.09 -14.92 5.43
CA LEU A 139 10.87 -13.79 5.91
C LEU A 139 12.26 -13.85 5.28
N GLU A 140 12.65 -12.82 4.53
CA GLU A 140 13.81 -12.86 3.63
C GLU A 140 15.13 -12.96 4.39
N GLN A 141 15.31 -12.13 5.42
CA GLN A 141 16.53 -12.08 6.25
C GLN A 141 16.93 -13.45 6.81
N TYR A 142 15.96 -14.28 7.17
CA TYR A 142 16.20 -15.61 7.76
C TYR A 142 15.92 -16.76 6.78
N ASN A 143 15.40 -16.47 5.60
CA ASN A 143 14.84 -17.45 4.66
C ASN A 143 13.89 -18.47 5.34
N LYS A 144 13.04 -17.99 6.27
CA LYS A 144 12.15 -18.84 7.09
C LYS A 144 10.69 -18.64 6.72
N ILE A 145 9.93 -19.74 6.66
CA ILE A 145 8.47 -19.68 6.53
C ILE A 145 7.89 -19.10 7.83
N ILE A 146 7.11 -18.03 7.71
CA ILE A 146 6.43 -17.40 8.84
C ILE A 146 4.91 -17.60 8.79
N LEU A 147 4.31 -17.58 7.60
CA LEU A 147 2.86 -17.74 7.42
C LEU A 147 2.54 -18.67 6.25
N ASN A 148 1.43 -19.41 6.40
CA ASN A 148 0.79 -20.12 5.32
C ASN A 148 -0.67 -19.71 5.20
N ALA A 149 -1.20 -19.76 3.98
CA ALA A 149 -2.63 -19.62 3.74
C ALA A 149 -3.16 -20.68 2.79
N GLU A 150 -4.40 -21.10 3.04
CA GLU A 150 -5.14 -22.03 2.19
C GLU A 150 -6.44 -21.36 1.74
N LYS A 151 -6.58 -21.17 0.42
CA LYS A 151 -7.83 -20.73 -0.18
C LYS A 151 -8.87 -21.83 -0.05
N LYS A 152 -10.08 -21.48 0.40
CA LYS A 152 -11.19 -22.42 0.43
C LYS A 152 -11.56 -22.82 -1.00
N SER A 153 -11.32 -24.09 -1.34
CA SER A 153 -11.68 -24.68 -2.62
C SER A 153 -13.17 -24.45 -2.95
N PHE A 154 -13.45 -24.27 -4.24
CA PHE A 154 -14.81 -24.11 -4.80
C PHE A 154 -15.61 -22.89 -4.29
N SER A 155 -15.03 -22.01 -3.48
CA SER A 155 -15.69 -20.76 -3.12
C SER A 155 -15.47 -19.71 -4.21
N ILE A 156 -16.57 -19.19 -4.77
CA ILE A 156 -16.52 -18.03 -5.67
C ILE A 156 -15.95 -16.80 -4.93
N LYS A 157 -16.22 -16.71 -3.62
CA LYS A 157 -15.71 -15.65 -2.75
C LYS A 157 -14.27 -15.94 -2.36
N GLY A 158 -13.42 -14.90 -2.38
CA GLY A 158 -12.09 -14.96 -1.76
C GLY A 158 -12.19 -15.35 -0.29
N SER A 159 -11.71 -16.51 0.11
CA SER A 159 -11.78 -16.94 1.51
C SER A 159 -10.54 -17.75 1.86
N TYR A 160 -9.67 -17.19 2.69
CA TYR A 160 -8.38 -17.80 3.03
C TYR A 160 -8.28 -18.01 4.53
N LYS A 161 -7.84 -19.18 4.95
CA LYS A 161 -7.42 -19.42 6.35
C LYS A 161 -5.92 -19.17 6.45
N ILE A 162 -5.50 -18.50 7.51
CA ILE A 162 -4.13 -18.11 7.78
C ILE A 162 -3.59 -18.94 8.95
N PHE A 163 -2.38 -19.45 8.82
CA PHE A 163 -1.73 -20.31 9.80
C PHE A 163 -0.30 -19.86 10.06
N ALA A 164 0.15 -19.97 11.32
CA ALA A 164 1.56 -19.85 11.67
C ALA A 164 2.30 -21.11 11.20
N LYS A 165 3.41 -20.93 10.47
CA LYS A 165 4.28 -22.03 10.03
C LYS A 165 3.52 -23.16 9.29
N GLY A 166 4.20 -24.26 8.94
CA GLY A 166 3.67 -25.32 8.06
C GLY A 166 2.56 -26.21 8.65
N LYS A 167 2.10 -26.00 9.88
CA LYS A 167 1.11 -26.85 10.55
C LYS A 167 -0.28 -26.22 10.53
N LYS A 168 -1.31 -27.02 10.19
CA LYS A 168 -2.72 -26.59 10.19
C LYS A 168 -3.29 -26.26 11.59
N GLU A 169 -2.58 -26.64 12.65
CA GLU A 169 -3.03 -26.51 14.04
C GLU A 169 -2.84 -25.10 14.63
N GLN A 170 -2.04 -24.24 14.00
CA GLN A 170 -1.78 -22.88 14.48
C GLN A 170 -2.57 -21.85 13.66
N PHE A 171 -3.90 -21.92 13.76
CA PHE A 171 -4.79 -20.99 13.07
C PHE A 171 -4.71 -19.58 13.67
N LEU A 172 -4.32 -18.60 12.86
CA LEU A 172 -4.16 -17.20 13.28
C LEU A 172 -5.31 -16.30 12.85
N GLY A 173 -6.02 -16.67 11.79
CA GLY A 173 -7.12 -15.84 11.32
C GLY A 173 -7.61 -16.17 9.93
N LYS A 174 -8.50 -15.32 9.44
CA LYS A 174 -9.20 -15.54 8.18
C LYS A 174 -9.49 -14.24 7.47
N ILE A 175 -9.19 -14.17 6.18
CA ILE A 175 -9.73 -13.13 5.30
C ILE A 175 -10.91 -13.66 4.49
N LYS A 176 -11.96 -12.84 4.35
CA LYS A 176 -13.17 -13.15 3.58
C LYS A 176 -13.58 -11.96 2.71
N GLY A 177 -13.62 -12.20 1.41
CA GLY A 177 -14.15 -11.32 0.39
C GLY A 177 -15.66 -11.44 0.22
N ASP A 178 -16.24 -10.41 -0.36
CA ASP A 178 -17.57 -10.43 -0.94
C ASP A 178 -17.60 -11.23 -2.26
N PHE A 179 -18.75 -11.25 -2.92
CA PHE A 179 -18.90 -11.96 -4.18
C PHE A 179 -18.16 -11.27 -5.33
N MET A 180 -18.09 -9.94 -5.32
CA MET A 180 -17.49 -9.16 -6.40
C MET A 180 -15.96 -9.11 -6.33
N GLY A 181 -15.37 -9.44 -5.17
CA GLY A 181 -13.94 -9.24 -4.90
C GLY A 181 -13.59 -7.77 -4.67
N GLN A 182 -14.57 -6.97 -4.25
CA GLN A 182 -14.42 -5.52 -4.03
C GLN A 182 -14.27 -5.19 -2.56
N LYS A 183 -14.85 -5.98 -1.67
CA LYS A 183 -14.76 -5.78 -0.22
C LYS A 183 -14.21 -7.03 0.46
N TYR A 184 -13.22 -6.87 1.33
CA TYR A 184 -12.70 -7.96 2.17
C TYR A 184 -12.68 -7.54 3.64
N ILE A 185 -12.85 -8.52 4.53
CA ILE A 185 -12.64 -8.36 5.97
C ILE A 185 -11.64 -9.39 6.45
N ILE A 186 -10.71 -8.93 7.28
CA ILE A 186 -9.71 -9.73 8.00
C ILE A 186 -10.24 -9.98 9.42
N TYR A 187 -10.24 -11.25 9.84
CA TYR A 187 -10.58 -11.67 11.19
C TYR A 187 -9.39 -12.35 11.86
N ASP A 188 -9.32 -12.24 13.18
CA ASP A 188 -8.43 -13.06 14.01
C ASP A 188 -8.92 -14.53 14.11
N ASN A 189 -8.35 -15.27 15.06
CA ASN A 189 -8.67 -16.67 15.34
C ASN A 189 -9.88 -16.90 16.27
N GLY A 190 -10.60 -15.85 16.67
CA GLY A 190 -11.73 -15.99 17.59
C GLY A 190 -12.93 -16.74 17.00
N LYS A 191 -13.92 -17.01 17.84
CA LYS A 191 -15.13 -17.75 17.47
C LYS A 191 -16.11 -16.84 16.71
N THR A 192 -16.90 -17.43 15.82
CA THR A 192 -18.01 -16.70 15.18
C THR A 192 -19.16 -16.55 16.16
N SER A 193 -20.03 -15.55 15.94
CA SER A 193 -21.27 -15.35 16.74
C SER A 193 -22.29 -16.49 16.66
N LYS A 194 -22.07 -17.44 15.73
CA LYS A 194 -22.82 -18.70 15.64
C LYS A 194 -22.26 -19.79 16.56
N LYS A 195 -20.96 -19.73 16.89
CA LYS A 195 -20.25 -20.74 17.69
C LYS A 195 -20.11 -20.35 19.16
N SER A 196 -20.13 -19.06 19.47
CA SER A 196 -20.10 -18.56 20.84
C SER A 196 -20.93 -17.28 20.96
N LYS A 197 -21.46 -17.02 22.15
CA LYS A 197 -22.07 -15.74 22.54
C LYS A 197 -21.20 -14.95 23.52
N ASP A 198 -20.16 -15.57 24.07
CA ASP A 198 -19.20 -14.90 24.93
C ASP A 198 -18.37 -13.90 24.12
N ILE A 199 -18.58 -12.62 24.43
CA ILE A 199 -17.93 -11.44 23.83
C ILE A 199 -16.41 -11.60 23.78
N ASN A 200 -15.81 -12.12 24.85
CA ASN A 200 -14.35 -12.25 24.96
C ASN A 200 -13.78 -13.33 24.03
N GLN A 201 -14.63 -14.27 23.58
CA GLN A 201 -14.25 -15.34 22.67
C GLN A 201 -14.62 -15.03 21.21
N LEU A 202 -15.35 -13.94 20.95
CA LEU A 202 -15.74 -13.57 19.60
C LEU A 202 -14.52 -13.08 18.82
N ARG A 203 -14.49 -13.46 17.55
CA ARG A 203 -13.48 -12.97 16.61
C ARG A 203 -13.51 -11.46 16.48
N LYS A 204 -12.33 -10.86 16.44
CA LYS A 204 -12.12 -9.44 16.20
C LYS A 204 -11.92 -9.18 14.71
N GLU A 205 -12.27 -7.96 14.28
CA GLU A 205 -11.98 -7.48 12.94
C GLU A 205 -10.59 -6.83 12.96
N LEU A 206 -9.67 -7.33 12.12
CA LEU A 206 -8.30 -6.84 12.02
C LEU A 206 -8.09 -5.89 10.83
N GLY A 207 -9.11 -5.72 9.99
CA GLY A 207 -9.07 -4.75 8.91
C GLY A 207 -10.14 -4.98 7.85
N VAL A 208 -10.44 -3.92 7.10
CA VAL A 208 -11.37 -3.93 5.97
C VAL A 208 -10.66 -3.38 4.74
N ILE A 209 -10.79 -4.07 3.61
CA ILE A 209 -10.16 -3.70 2.34
C ILE A 209 -11.26 -3.41 1.33
N TYR A 210 -11.14 -2.28 0.66
CA TYR A 210 -11.97 -1.86 -0.45
C TYR A 210 -11.13 -1.75 -1.72
N TYR A 211 -11.61 -2.38 -2.78
CA TYR A 211 -11.18 -2.17 -4.15
C TYR A 211 -12.29 -1.44 -4.88
N GLN A 212 -12.05 -0.19 -5.25
CA GLN A 212 -13.01 0.52 -6.06
C GLN A 212 -12.96 -0.04 -7.49
N PRO A 213 -14.11 -0.44 -8.06
CA PRO A 213 -14.17 -0.85 -9.46
C PRO A 213 -13.80 0.35 -10.33
N TYR A 214 -12.90 0.13 -11.28
CA TYR A 214 -12.52 1.17 -12.22
C TYR A 214 -12.29 0.55 -13.60
N LYS A 215 -12.60 1.33 -14.65
CA LYS A 215 -12.48 0.88 -16.04
C LYS A 215 -11.02 0.70 -16.47
N LYS A 216 -10.09 1.45 -15.85
CA LYS A 216 -8.65 1.36 -16.12
C LYS A 216 -7.97 0.28 -15.27
N LYS A 217 -6.72 -0.03 -15.65
CA LYS A 217 -5.91 -1.13 -15.16
C LYS A 217 -5.50 -1.01 -13.68
N LEU A 218 -5.13 0.19 -13.24
CA LEU A 218 -4.81 0.45 -11.84
C LEU A 218 -6.10 0.51 -11.02
N ARG A 219 -6.15 -0.15 -9.86
CA ARG A 219 -7.33 -0.17 -8.98
C ARG A 219 -7.07 0.71 -7.75
N SER A 220 -8.08 1.46 -7.33
CA SER A 220 -8.02 2.20 -6.07
C SER A 220 -8.15 1.20 -4.92
N ILE A 221 -7.18 1.21 -4.02
CA ILE A 221 -7.17 0.37 -2.82
C ILE A 221 -7.28 1.30 -1.62
N GLN A 222 -8.29 1.06 -0.79
CA GLN A 222 -8.50 1.75 0.47
C GLN A 222 -8.67 0.71 1.58
N ILE A 223 -7.86 0.82 2.63
CA ILE A 223 -7.79 -0.15 3.71
C ILE A 223 -7.92 0.56 5.04
N PHE A 224 -8.76 0.03 5.90
CA PHE A 224 -8.90 0.48 7.28
C PHE A 224 -8.42 -0.62 8.20
N ILE A 225 -7.44 -0.31 9.03
CA ILE A 225 -6.92 -1.21 10.08
C ILE A 225 -7.10 -0.56 11.45
N PRO A 226 -7.20 -1.32 12.54
CA PRO A 226 -7.20 -0.76 13.87
C PRO A 226 -5.95 0.10 14.12
N SER A 227 -6.13 1.23 14.81
CA SER A 227 -5.03 2.06 15.29
C SER A 227 -4.19 1.33 16.32
N ILE A 228 -2.98 1.83 16.59
CA ILE A 228 -2.10 1.28 17.62
C ILE A 228 -2.25 2.14 18.88
N THR A 229 -2.56 1.50 20.01
CA THR A 229 -2.73 2.15 21.32
C THR A 229 -1.38 2.64 21.86
N SER A 230 -1.42 3.44 22.93
CA SER A 230 -0.22 3.86 23.67
C SER A 230 0.59 2.67 24.22
N THR A 231 -0.04 1.52 24.42
CA THR A 231 0.59 0.27 24.86
C THR A 231 1.24 -0.52 23.72
N GLY A 232 1.16 -0.05 22.47
CA GLY A 232 1.74 -0.72 21.30
C GLY A 232 0.89 -1.88 20.74
N GLN A 233 -0.33 -2.06 21.22
CA GLN A 233 -1.25 -3.09 20.75
C GLN A 233 -2.27 -2.51 19.75
N LEU A 234 -2.90 -3.39 18.95
CA LEU A 234 -4.00 -2.97 18.09
C LEU A 234 -5.22 -2.56 18.94
N TYR A 235 -5.88 -1.48 18.56
CA TYR A 235 -7.13 -1.06 19.16
C TYR A 235 -8.20 -2.14 18.98
N GLU A 236 -8.87 -2.51 20.07
CA GLU A 236 -9.88 -3.56 20.04
C GLU A 236 -11.30 -2.96 19.96
N PHE A 237 -11.99 -3.24 18.86
CA PHE A 237 -13.38 -2.85 18.72
C PHE A 237 -14.29 -3.77 19.53
N LYS A 238 -14.81 -3.26 20.64
CA LYS A 238 -15.75 -3.98 21.53
C LYS A 238 -17.18 -4.04 21.00
N ASN A 239 -17.50 -3.32 19.92
CA ASN A 239 -18.81 -3.37 19.29
C ASN A 239 -18.87 -4.54 18.30
N HIS A 240 -19.78 -5.50 18.50
CA HIS A 240 -19.84 -6.75 17.72
C HIS A 240 -20.79 -6.69 16.50
N SER A 241 -21.22 -5.50 16.06
CA SER A 241 -21.95 -5.39 14.80
C SER A 241 -21.03 -5.74 13.63
N LEU A 242 -21.18 -6.95 13.09
CA LEU A 242 -20.45 -7.46 11.92
C LEU A 242 -20.33 -6.38 10.83
N TYR A 243 -19.13 -6.21 10.28
CA TYR A 243 -18.80 -5.30 9.17
C TYR A 243 -18.72 -3.81 9.50
N ASN A 244 -19.20 -3.35 10.66
CA ASN A 244 -19.40 -1.92 10.91
C ASN A 244 -18.47 -1.35 11.98
N SER A 245 -17.81 -2.18 12.78
CA SER A 245 -17.07 -1.72 13.95
C SER A 245 -15.84 -0.87 13.58
N ILE A 246 -15.12 -1.28 12.53
CA ILE A 246 -13.98 -0.52 11.99
C ILE A 246 -14.46 0.70 11.21
N ILE A 247 -15.47 0.53 10.35
CA ILE A 247 -15.90 1.60 9.42
C ILE A 247 -16.56 2.77 10.14
N ASN A 248 -17.25 2.51 11.26
CA ASN A 248 -18.00 3.54 11.97
C ASN A 248 -17.18 4.24 13.07
N ASN A 249 -15.88 3.96 13.17
CA ASN A 249 -15.06 4.42 14.29
C ASN A 249 -13.71 4.96 13.80
N PHE A 250 -13.80 6.10 13.11
CA PHE A 250 -12.71 6.71 12.37
C PHE A 250 -11.52 7.13 13.23
N ASP A 251 -11.77 7.55 14.48
CA ASP A 251 -10.70 7.96 15.40
C ASP A 251 -9.78 6.82 15.81
N ASN A 252 -10.27 5.58 15.71
CA ASN A 252 -9.57 4.39 16.18
C ASN A 252 -9.05 3.53 15.03
N VAL A 253 -9.00 4.07 13.80
CA VAL A 253 -8.49 3.37 12.62
C VAL A 253 -7.38 4.15 11.92
N ILE A 254 -6.51 3.40 11.23
CA ILE A 254 -5.54 3.96 10.30
C ILE A 254 -6.06 3.66 8.89
N GLU A 255 -6.16 4.70 8.07
CA GLU A 255 -6.49 4.59 6.65
C GLU A 255 -5.20 4.45 5.82
N LEU A 256 -5.05 3.30 5.14
CA LEU A 256 -4.00 3.05 4.17
C LEU A 256 -4.57 3.07 2.77
N VAL A 257 -3.83 3.69 1.84
CA VAL A 257 -4.21 3.82 0.44
C VAL A 257 -3.06 3.56 -0.50
N ASN A 258 -3.38 3.11 -1.71
CA ASN A 258 -2.34 2.94 -2.71
C ASN A 258 -1.73 4.29 -3.11
N ARG A 259 -0.41 4.35 -3.11
CA ARG A 259 0.36 5.47 -3.63
C ARG A 259 0.01 5.68 -5.10
N LYS A 260 -0.16 6.95 -5.49
CA LYS A 260 -0.45 7.34 -6.86
C LYS A 260 0.86 7.33 -7.67
N PRO A 261 0.86 6.83 -8.91
CA PRO A 261 1.98 7.05 -9.83
C PRO A 261 2.27 8.54 -9.97
N GLN A 262 3.54 8.90 -10.03
CA GLN A 262 3.98 10.29 -10.24
C GLN A 262 4.48 10.45 -11.66
N TRP A 263 4.26 11.61 -12.27
CA TRP A 263 4.80 11.92 -13.59
C TRP A 263 6.33 12.03 -13.51
N ILE A 264 7.02 11.36 -14.41
CA ILE A 264 8.49 11.35 -14.49
C ILE A 264 8.90 11.99 -15.81
N ALA A 265 9.38 13.23 -15.75
CA ALA A 265 9.68 14.03 -16.94
C ALA A 265 10.70 13.38 -17.89
N SER A 266 11.69 12.66 -17.33
CA SER A 266 12.72 11.97 -18.12
C SER A 266 12.17 10.82 -18.96
N TYR A 267 11.16 10.09 -18.45
CA TYR A 267 10.51 8.99 -19.17
C TYR A 267 9.26 9.43 -19.93
N LYS A 268 8.75 10.65 -19.67
CA LYS A 268 7.49 11.16 -20.20
C LYS A 268 6.33 10.19 -19.94
N SER A 269 6.32 9.61 -18.76
CA SER A 269 5.32 8.64 -18.32
C SER A 269 5.10 8.78 -16.82
N TYR A 270 4.01 8.23 -16.32
CA TYR A 270 3.86 8.06 -14.88
C TYR A 270 4.59 6.81 -14.41
N GLY A 271 5.09 6.83 -13.18
CA GLY A 271 5.76 5.67 -12.60
C GLY A 271 5.63 5.58 -11.09
N LEU A 272 5.94 4.39 -10.57
CA LEU A 272 6.16 4.14 -9.14
C LEU A 272 7.55 3.55 -8.95
N ASN A 273 8.29 4.08 -7.97
CA ASN A 273 9.56 3.54 -7.53
C ASN A 273 9.30 2.40 -6.53
N PHE A 274 9.66 1.17 -6.91
CA PHE A 274 9.56 -0.01 -6.07
C PHE A 274 10.89 -0.36 -5.39
N TYR A 275 11.83 0.59 -5.32
CA TYR A 275 13.01 0.54 -4.47
C TYR A 275 13.91 -0.68 -4.73
N GLY A 276 13.99 -1.11 -5.99
CA GLY A 276 14.75 -2.31 -6.39
C GLY A 276 14.16 -3.62 -5.89
N ARG A 277 12.91 -3.61 -5.41
CA ARG A 277 12.22 -4.81 -4.93
C ARG A 277 11.41 -5.48 -6.03
N ILE A 278 10.79 -4.70 -6.91
CA ILE A 278 9.93 -5.21 -7.98
C ILE A 278 10.39 -4.69 -9.33
N PHE A 279 10.64 -5.61 -10.26
CA PHE A 279 11.16 -5.30 -11.59
C PHE A 279 10.17 -5.57 -12.73
N LYS A 280 9.09 -6.31 -12.48
CA LYS A 280 8.13 -6.69 -13.52
C LYS A 280 6.83 -5.92 -13.39
N SER A 281 6.38 -5.29 -14.48
CA SER A 281 5.08 -4.64 -14.52
C SER A 281 3.92 -5.64 -14.30
N SER A 282 2.99 -5.27 -13.43
CA SER A 282 1.78 -6.05 -13.13
C SER A 282 0.72 -5.19 -12.46
N ILE A 283 -0.56 -5.49 -12.71
CA ILE A 283 -1.72 -4.88 -12.02
C ILE A 283 -1.76 -5.19 -10.51
N LYS A 284 -0.88 -6.09 -10.06
CA LYS A 284 -0.73 -6.51 -8.66
C LYS A 284 0.34 -5.69 -7.93
N ASN A 285 1.07 -4.84 -8.64
CA ASN A 285 2.11 -4.03 -8.04
C ASN A 285 1.47 -2.78 -7.43
N PHE A 286 1.64 -2.59 -6.14
CA PHE A 286 1.20 -1.39 -5.45
C PHE A 286 2.03 -1.14 -4.20
N ILE A 287 2.08 0.12 -3.81
CA ILE A 287 2.62 0.56 -2.53
C ILE A 287 1.45 1.15 -1.75
N LEU A 288 1.27 0.75 -0.50
CA LEU A 288 0.34 1.39 0.42
C LEU A 288 1.08 2.37 1.30
N THR A 289 0.44 3.51 1.54
CA THR A 289 0.88 4.58 2.42
C THR A 289 -0.27 4.95 3.33
N GLN A 290 0.01 5.42 4.54
CA GLN A 290 -1.03 6.07 5.33
C GLN A 290 -1.54 7.31 4.56
N ARG A 291 -2.86 7.56 4.61
CA ARG A 291 -3.45 8.75 4.00
C ARG A 291 -2.71 10.01 4.45
N GLY A 292 -2.19 10.78 3.48
CA GLY A 292 -1.47 12.03 3.74
C GLY A 292 0.03 11.87 4.04
N SER A 293 0.57 10.64 4.01
CA SER A 293 2.00 10.35 4.12
C SER A 293 2.55 9.79 2.81
N ASP A 294 3.83 10.06 2.52
CA ASP A 294 4.57 9.46 1.41
C ASP A 294 5.45 8.27 1.85
N ILE A 295 5.41 7.91 3.14
CA ILE A 295 6.19 6.81 3.70
C ILE A 295 5.46 5.48 3.38
N PRO A 296 6.14 4.53 2.71
CA PRO A 296 5.56 3.24 2.41
C PRO A 296 5.30 2.44 3.69
N VAL A 297 4.10 1.88 3.80
CA VAL A 297 3.68 0.99 4.90
C VAL A 297 3.66 -0.47 4.42
N LEU A 298 3.33 -0.69 3.15
CA LEU A 298 3.36 -2.01 2.51
C LEU A 298 3.74 -1.86 1.03
N LEU A 299 4.64 -2.70 0.55
CA LEU A 299 5.00 -2.83 -0.85
C LEU A 299 4.70 -4.25 -1.29
N PHE A 300 3.86 -4.39 -2.31
CA PHE A 300 3.50 -5.70 -2.85
C PHE A 300 3.59 -5.70 -4.37
N GLY A 301 4.06 -6.80 -4.95
CA GLY A 301 4.06 -6.95 -6.39
C GLY A 301 4.71 -8.22 -6.88
N LYS A 302 4.63 -8.41 -8.20
CA LYS A 302 5.04 -9.63 -8.88
C LYS A 302 6.51 -9.56 -9.29
N ASN A 303 7.29 -10.57 -8.90
CA ASN A 303 8.56 -10.91 -9.53
C ASN A 303 8.40 -12.20 -10.36
N ASP A 304 9.50 -12.81 -10.81
CA ASP A 304 9.49 -13.96 -11.71
C ASP A 304 8.54 -15.08 -11.29
N ARG A 305 8.94 -15.86 -10.27
CA ARG A 305 8.21 -17.05 -9.79
C ARG A 305 7.54 -16.82 -8.44
N GLU A 306 7.71 -15.64 -7.87
CA GLU A 306 7.23 -15.26 -6.54
C GLU A 306 6.77 -13.80 -6.53
N PHE A 307 6.24 -13.37 -5.40
CA PHE A 307 5.82 -11.99 -5.16
C PHE A 307 6.67 -11.41 -4.04
N VAL A 308 6.94 -10.11 -4.10
CA VAL A 308 7.49 -9.37 -2.95
C VAL A 308 6.34 -8.92 -2.07
N LEU A 309 6.50 -9.06 -0.76
CA LEU A 309 5.64 -8.46 0.25
C LEU A 309 6.51 -7.86 1.35
N ASP A 310 6.79 -6.57 1.25
CA ASP A 310 7.48 -5.85 2.32
C ASP A 310 6.46 -5.04 3.12
N PHE A 311 6.62 -4.93 4.43
CA PHE A 311 5.71 -4.16 5.28
C PHE A 311 6.42 -3.59 6.51
N SER A 312 5.88 -2.52 7.09
CA SER A 312 6.46 -1.87 8.28
C SER A 312 5.45 -1.74 9.41
N TYR A 313 5.88 -1.05 10.49
CA TYR A 313 5.01 -0.57 11.57
C TYR A 313 3.69 0.01 11.03
N GLN A 314 2.62 -0.14 11.82
CA GLN A 314 1.19 -0.03 11.49
C GLN A 314 0.54 -1.34 11.10
N LEU A 315 1.26 -2.26 10.44
CA LEU A 315 0.72 -3.57 10.06
C LEU A 315 1.29 -4.71 10.89
N THR A 316 0.47 -5.71 11.16
CA THR A 316 0.93 -7.03 11.58
C THR A 316 1.30 -7.89 10.37
N PRO A 317 2.17 -8.90 10.51
CA PRO A 317 2.45 -9.86 9.45
C PRO A 317 1.17 -10.53 8.89
N VAL A 318 0.21 -10.86 9.75
CA VAL A 318 -1.10 -11.42 9.33
C VAL A 318 -1.91 -10.43 8.49
N GLN A 319 -1.98 -9.16 8.90
CA GLN A 319 -2.69 -8.12 8.12
C GLN A 319 -2.03 -7.94 6.75
N ALA A 320 -0.71 -7.75 6.70
CA ALA A 320 0.04 -7.58 5.46
C ALA A 320 -0.17 -8.76 4.50
N PHE A 321 -0.11 -9.99 5.01
CA PHE A 321 -0.32 -11.19 4.22
C PHE A 321 -1.76 -11.27 3.68
N CYS A 322 -2.77 -10.95 4.51
CA CYS A 322 -4.15 -10.91 4.09
C CYS A 322 -4.40 -9.87 2.99
N ILE A 323 -3.79 -8.68 3.10
CA ILE A 323 -3.86 -7.63 2.08
C ILE A 323 -3.32 -8.15 0.75
N ALA A 324 -2.13 -8.75 0.75
CA ALA A 324 -1.54 -9.37 -0.43
C ALA A 324 -2.48 -10.41 -1.07
N LEU A 325 -2.99 -11.37 -0.28
CA LEU A 325 -3.91 -12.41 -0.76
C LEU A 325 -5.18 -11.84 -1.42
N SER A 326 -5.76 -10.78 -0.84
CA SER A 326 -6.95 -10.13 -1.41
C SER A 326 -6.69 -9.51 -2.79
N SER A 327 -5.47 -9.03 -3.05
CA SER A 327 -5.10 -8.46 -4.34
C SER A 327 -4.91 -9.52 -5.43
N MET A 328 -4.60 -10.75 -5.02
CA MET A 328 -4.35 -11.88 -5.92
C MET A 328 -5.64 -12.53 -6.43
N ASP A 329 -6.77 -12.30 -5.75
CA ASP A 329 -8.08 -12.77 -6.20
C ASP A 329 -8.54 -12.12 -7.50
N HIS A 330 -9.30 -12.90 -8.27
CA HIS A 330 -10.07 -12.40 -9.40
C HIS A 330 -11.17 -11.45 -8.90
N LYS A 331 -11.39 -10.36 -9.63
CA LYS A 331 -12.40 -9.34 -9.30
C LYS A 331 -13.38 -9.27 -10.45
N PHE A 332 -14.68 -9.41 -10.16
CA PHE A 332 -15.70 -9.35 -11.20
C PHE A 332 -15.79 -7.95 -11.78
N GLY A 333 -15.93 -7.87 -13.11
CA GLY A 333 -16.03 -6.60 -13.83
C GLY A 333 -14.69 -5.89 -14.05
N CYS A 334 -13.56 -6.52 -13.73
CA CYS A 334 -12.24 -6.02 -14.07
C CYS A 334 -11.60 -6.92 -15.14
N LYS A 335 -11.06 -6.33 -16.21
CA LYS A 335 -10.24 -7.05 -17.19
C LYS A 335 -8.80 -7.20 -16.68
#